data_AF-T1GSC7-F1
#
_entry.id   AF-T1GSC7-F1
#
_cell.length_a   1.000
_cell.length_b   1.000
_cell.length_c   1.000
_cell.angle_alpha   90.00
_cell.angle_beta   90.00
_cell.angle_gamma   90.00
#
_symmetry.space_group_name_H-M   'P 1'
#
loop_
_entity.id
_entity.type
_entity.pdbx_description
1 polymer ?
#
loop_
_entity_poly.entity_id
_entity_poly.type
_entity_poly.pdbx_seq_one_letter_code
_entity_poly.pdbx_strand_id
1 'polypeptide(L)'
;MSQLPEAKRVLHETLLKWRRNGVALVHYGFVCKALDNNCENAVIYLREGIETEEEGTQDARFYFNLGDCLQRLGQNKEAREVFKKGADKKMFLSEYQRSLYNVENLKAQPFWTKEQTTYSKALNELERNWEQIKEEGLKALKAKTLFQNETENLRDFGDWKQFDLFMRGIKNKENCAQTPITCGIIESFPEARTCKRGQP
;
A
#
# COMPACT_ATOMS: atom_id res chain seq x y z
N MET A 1 0.95 18.99 -3.51
CA MET A 1 1.94 18.70 -2.45
C MET A 1 1.17 18.50 -1.15
N SER A 2 1.43 17.41 -0.42
CA SER A 2 0.77 17.17 0.86
C SER A 2 1.29 18.17 1.91
N GLN A 3 0.40 18.90 2.56
CA GLN A 3 0.74 19.88 3.60
C GLN A 3 0.67 19.23 4.99
N LEU A 4 1.24 18.02 5.15
CA LEU A 4 1.14 17.25 6.40
C LEU A 4 1.72 17.98 7.62
N PRO A 5 2.85 18.70 7.54
CA PRO A 5 3.36 19.45 8.70
C PRO A 5 2.40 20.55 9.17
N GLU A 6 1.79 21.27 8.23
CA GLU A 6 0.83 22.32 8.55
C GLU A 6 -0.48 21.73 9.09
N ALA A 7 -0.95 20.64 8.49
CA ALA A 7 -2.10 19.89 9.01
C ALA A 7 -1.85 19.44 10.46
N LYS A 8 -0.66 18.90 10.76
CA LYS A 8 -0.27 18.49 12.11
C LYS A 8 -0.39 19.66 13.09
N ARG A 9 0.11 20.83 12.72
CA ARG A 9 0.05 22.05 13.55
C ARG A 9 -1.38 22.46 13.85
N VAL A 10 -2.23 22.58 12.82
CA VAL A 10 -3.63 22.98 12.98
C VAL A 10 -4.42 21.98 13.83
N LEU A 11 -4.22 20.69 13.60
CA LEU A 11 -4.86 19.62 14.37
C LEU A 11 -4.41 19.64 15.84
N HIS A 12 -3.12 19.83 16.10
CA HIS A 12 -2.59 19.99 17.45
C HIS A 12 -3.20 21.21 18.16
N GLU A 13 -3.23 22.38 17.52
CA GLU A 13 -3.85 23.59 18.07
C GLU A 13 -5.35 23.42 18.36
N THR A 14 -6.03 22.66 17.51
CA THR A 14 -7.44 22.28 17.71
C THR A 14 -7.60 21.42 18.95
N LEU A 15 -6.76 20.39 19.11
CA LEU A 15 -6.79 19.49 20.28
C LEU A 15 -6.38 20.19 21.59
N LEU A 16 -5.57 21.26 21.54
CA LEU A 16 -5.29 22.08 22.72
C LEU A 16 -6.55 22.79 23.25
N LYS A 17 -7.43 23.24 22.34
CA LYS A 17 -8.68 23.94 22.67
C LYS A 17 -9.83 22.97 22.95
N TRP A 18 -9.97 21.93 22.13
CA TRP A 18 -11.04 20.94 22.17
C TRP A 18 -10.45 19.53 22.21
N ARG A 19 -9.98 19.13 23.39
CA ARG A 19 -9.25 17.86 23.60
C ARG A 19 -9.99 16.59 23.16
N ARG A 20 -11.33 16.64 23.09
CA ARG A 20 -12.19 15.50 22.73
C ARG A 20 -12.81 15.63 21.33
N ASN A 21 -12.33 16.53 20.48
CA ASN A 21 -12.83 16.62 19.11
C ASN A 21 -12.38 15.37 18.32
N GLY A 22 -13.32 14.50 17.97
CA GLY A 22 -13.04 13.18 17.39
C GLY A 22 -12.38 13.26 16.03
N VAL A 23 -12.85 14.20 15.19
CA VAL A 23 -12.30 14.45 13.85
C VAL A 23 -10.84 14.89 13.94
N ALA A 24 -10.51 15.81 14.85
CA ALA A 24 -9.13 16.25 15.05
C ALA A 24 -8.25 15.12 15.57
N LEU A 25 -8.75 14.26 16.48
CA LEU A 25 -8.03 13.11 17.01
C LEU A 25 -7.66 12.11 15.90
N VAL A 26 -8.63 11.65 15.10
CA VAL A 26 -8.36 10.66 14.04
C VAL A 26 -7.40 11.20 12.96
N HIS A 27 -7.56 12.48 12.58
CA HIS A 27 -6.67 13.09 11.61
C HIS A 27 -5.27 13.34 12.18
N TYR A 28 -5.17 13.75 13.45
CA TYR A 28 -3.86 13.94 14.09
C TYR A 28 -3.10 12.62 14.20
N GLY A 29 -3.78 11.55 14.64
CA GLY A 29 -3.19 10.21 14.69
C GLY A 29 -2.75 9.70 13.32
N PHE A 30 -3.55 9.94 12.27
CA PHE A 30 -3.15 9.64 10.89
C PHE A 30 -1.87 10.37 10.50
N VAL A 31 -1.76 11.66 10.82
CA VAL A 31 -0.58 12.47 10.50
C VAL A 31 0.64 12.04 11.31
N CYS A 32 0.49 11.66 12.59
CA CYS A 32 1.58 11.10 13.39
C CYS A 32 2.23 9.88 12.73
N LYS A 33 1.40 8.99 12.17
CA LYS A 33 1.90 7.85 11.40
C LYS A 33 2.52 8.28 10.07
N ALA A 34 1.79 9.06 9.27
CA ALA A 34 2.19 9.34 7.89
C ALA A 34 3.41 10.27 7.77
N LEU A 35 3.58 11.20 8.72
CA LEU A 35 4.67 12.17 8.70
C LEU A 35 5.86 11.73 9.56
N ASP A 36 5.61 11.23 10.78
CA ASP A 36 6.67 10.97 11.76
C ASP A 36 6.99 9.48 11.92
N ASN A 37 6.26 8.60 11.23
CA ASN A 37 6.30 7.15 11.45
C ASN A 37 6.05 6.74 12.91
N ASN A 38 5.32 7.57 13.67
CA ASN A 38 5.10 7.39 15.10
C ASN A 38 3.81 6.57 15.34
N CYS A 39 3.99 5.25 15.45
CA CYS A 39 2.87 4.32 15.64
C CYS A 39 2.26 4.43 17.03
N GLU A 40 3.05 4.73 18.06
CA GLU A 40 2.61 4.84 19.45
C GLU A 40 1.57 5.96 19.60
N ASN A 41 1.88 7.17 19.13
CA ASN A 41 0.95 8.29 19.15
C ASN A 41 -0.23 8.05 18.19
N ALA A 42 0.03 7.47 17.02
CA ALA A 42 -1.04 7.17 16.07
C ALA A 42 -2.10 6.25 16.70
N VAL A 43 -1.70 5.19 17.41
CA VAL A 43 -2.63 4.28 18.10
C VAL A 43 -3.47 5.02 19.12
N ILE A 44 -2.87 5.88 19.96
CA ILE A 44 -3.61 6.64 20.99
C ILE A 44 -4.68 7.51 20.34
N TYR A 45 -4.28 8.39 19.42
CA TYR A 45 -5.19 9.38 18.84
C TYR A 45 -6.22 8.76 17.89
N LEU A 46 -5.85 7.78 17.07
CA LEU A 46 -6.80 7.09 16.19
C LEU A 46 -7.85 6.34 16.99
N ARG A 47 -7.45 5.65 18.06
CA ARG A 47 -8.38 4.91 18.92
C ARG A 47 -9.35 5.86 19.60
N GLU A 48 -8.84 6.87 20.31
CA GLU A 48 -9.69 7.84 21.02
C GLU A 48 -10.65 8.55 20.05
N GLY A 49 -10.16 8.94 18.87
CA GLY A 49 -10.98 9.58 17.85
C GLY A 49 -12.08 8.66 17.30
N ILE A 50 -11.77 7.41 17.00
CA ILE A 50 -12.76 6.42 16.52
C ILE A 50 -13.80 6.11 17.60
N GLU A 51 -13.40 6.07 18.87
CA GLU A 51 -14.30 5.80 20.01
C GLU A 51 -15.29 6.93 20.29
N THR A 52 -15.05 8.14 19.79
CA THR A 52 -16.02 9.25 19.90
C THR A 52 -17.31 9.00 19.11
N GLU A 53 -17.25 8.16 18.07
CA GLU A 53 -18.33 7.94 17.10
C GLU A 53 -18.86 9.21 16.41
N GLU A 54 -18.11 10.33 16.48
CA GLU A 54 -18.46 11.58 15.82
C GLU A 54 -18.49 11.40 14.29
N GLU A 55 -19.37 12.14 13.60
CA GLU A 55 -19.42 12.15 12.14
C GLU A 55 -18.04 12.47 11.56
N GLY A 56 -17.60 11.69 10.57
CA GLY A 56 -16.27 11.81 9.98
C GLY A 56 -15.16 11.00 10.67
N THR A 57 -15.41 10.36 11.83
CA THR A 57 -14.43 9.48 12.49
C THR A 57 -14.52 8.03 12.05
N GLN A 58 -15.67 7.62 11.51
CA GLN A 58 -15.95 6.25 11.07
C GLN A 58 -15.52 6.05 9.61
N ASP A 59 -14.21 6.13 9.35
CA ASP A 59 -13.63 6.02 8.00
C ASP A 59 -12.61 4.88 7.93
N ALA A 60 -12.66 4.12 6.83
CA ALA A 60 -11.82 2.95 6.58
C ALA A 60 -10.32 3.24 6.72
N ARG A 61 -9.87 4.46 6.38
CA ARG A 61 -8.47 4.89 6.50
C ARG A 61 -8.01 4.87 7.96
N PHE A 62 -8.85 5.30 8.90
CA PHE A 62 -8.46 5.34 10.31
C PHE A 62 -8.37 3.94 10.91
N TYR A 63 -9.34 3.08 10.60
CA TYR A 63 -9.29 1.66 11.00
C TYR A 63 -8.09 0.93 10.40
N PHE A 64 -7.77 1.21 9.13
CA PHE A 64 -6.61 0.60 8.47
C PHE A 64 -5.32 1.01 9.16
N ASN A 65 -5.14 2.31 9.39
CA ASN A 65 -3.92 2.84 10.00
C ASN A 65 -3.79 2.46 11.48
N LEU A 66 -4.89 2.41 12.24
CA LEU A 66 -4.88 1.93 13.62
C LEU A 66 -4.42 0.47 13.67
N GLY A 67 -5.04 -0.40 12.87
CA GLY A 67 -4.65 -1.81 12.81
C GLY A 67 -3.20 -2.01 12.35
N ASP A 68 -2.74 -1.28 11.32
CA ASP A 68 -1.35 -1.34 10.85
C ASP A 68 -0.35 -0.92 11.94
N CYS A 69 -0.60 0.19 12.64
CA CYS A 69 0.24 0.62 13.76
C CYS A 69 0.25 -0.39 14.90
N LEU A 70 -0.90 -0.97 15.26
CA LEU A 70 -0.98 -2.04 16.26
C LEU A 70 -0.14 -3.26 15.86
N GLN A 71 -0.16 -3.67 14.58
CA GLN A 71 0.69 -4.77 14.10
C GLN A 71 2.18 -4.45 14.23
N ARG A 72 2.59 -3.22 13.86
CA ARG A 72 3.98 -2.75 13.98
C ARG A 72 4.46 -2.71 15.44
N LEU A 73 3.56 -2.46 16.38
CA LEU A 73 3.83 -2.53 17.82
C LEU A 73 3.73 -3.95 18.41
N GLY A 74 3.51 -4.98 17.57
CA GLY A 74 3.38 -6.37 18.00
C GLY A 74 2.02 -6.74 18.61
N GLN A 75 1.05 -5.82 18.62
CA GLN A 75 -0.29 -6.00 19.18
C GLN A 75 -1.25 -6.67 18.19
N ASN A 76 -0.84 -7.82 17.63
CA ASN A 76 -1.51 -8.49 16.51
C ASN A 76 -2.97 -8.91 16.80
N LYS A 77 -3.26 -9.34 18.03
CA LYS A 77 -4.62 -9.74 18.42
C LYS A 77 -5.58 -8.56 18.32
N GLU A 78 -5.17 -7.43 18.87
CA GLU A 78 -5.94 -6.21 18.88
C GLU A 78 -6.08 -5.60 17.48
N ALA A 79 -5.01 -5.62 16.69
CA ALA A 79 -5.07 -5.22 15.28
C ALA A 79 -6.14 -6.00 14.50
N ARG A 80 -6.21 -7.33 14.71
CA ARG A 80 -7.22 -8.17 14.08
C ARG A 80 -8.64 -7.79 14.51
N GLU A 81 -8.86 -7.47 15.78
CA GLU A 81 -10.16 -6.99 16.28
C GLU A 81 -10.56 -5.67 15.61
N VAL A 82 -9.63 -4.74 15.40
CA VAL A 82 -9.87 -3.49 14.65
C VAL A 82 -10.26 -3.79 13.20
N PHE A 83 -9.55 -4.69 12.52
CA PHE A 83 -9.87 -5.06 11.13
C PHE A 83 -11.21 -5.77 11.01
N LYS A 84 -11.54 -6.66 11.97
CA LYS A 84 -12.85 -7.31 12.04
C LYS A 84 -13.96 -6.28 12.23
N LYS A 85 -13.80 -5.33 13.16
CA LYS A 85 -14.76 -4.24 13.37
C LYS A 85 -14.94 -3.38 12.10
N GLY A 86 -13.86 -3.10 11.38
CA GLY A 86 -13.93 -2.40 10.09
C GLY A 86 -14.69 -3.18 9.02
N ALA A 87 -14.50 -4.50 8.95
CA ALA A 87 -15.24 -5.37 8.04
C ALA A 87 -16.73 -5.48 8.41
N ASP A 88 -17.06 -5.61 9.70
CA ASP A 88 -18.45 -5.63 10.20
C ASP A 88 -19.19 -4.31 9.86
N LYS A 89 -18.46 -3.18 9.84
CA LYS A 89 -18.95 -1.87 9.39
C LYS A 89 -18.90 -1.67 7.88
N LYS A 90 -18.58 -2.70 7.08
CA LYS A 90 -18.46 -2.67 5.62
C LYS A 90 -17.41 -1.68 5.09
N MET A 91 -16.45 -1.29 5.91
CA MET A 91 -15.30 -0.46 5.51
C MET A 91 -14.25 -1.28 4.75
N PHE A 92 -14.17 -2.57 5.07
CA PHE A 92 -13.33 -3.56 4.39
C PHE A 92 -14.21 -4.67 3.84
N LEU A 93 -13.72 -5.37 2.80
CA LEU A 93 -14.40 -6.54 2.25
C LEU A 93 -14.34 -7.73 3.21
N SER A 94 -13.25 -7.85 3.98
CA SER A 94 -13.11 -8.80 5.08
C SER A 94 -12.00 -8.35 6.04
N GLU A 95 -11.79 -9.06 7.15
CA GLU A 95 -10.64 -8.82 8.03
C GLU A 95 -9.30 -8.95 7.29
N TYR A 96 -9.24 -9.76 6.23
CA TYR A 96 -8.04 -10.02 5.43
C TYR A 96 -7.92 -9.13 4.19
N GLN A 97 -9.04 -8.75 3.57
CA GLN A 97 -9.08 -7.94 2.35
C GLN A 97 -9.49 -6.51 2.66
N ARG A 98 -8.48 -5.66 2.89
CA ARG A 98 -8.61 -4.29 3.42
C ARG A 98 -8.27 -3.19 2.42
N SER A 99 -8.27 -3.50 1.12
CA SER A 99 -8.12 -2.50 0.07
C SER A 99 -9.27 -1.50 0.11
N LEU A 100 -8.97 -0.21 -0.10
CA LEU A 100 -9.97 0.87 0.01
C LEU A 100 -10.61 1.25 -1.33
N TYR A 101 -9.95 0.92 -2.45
CA TYR A 101 -10.41 1.29 -3.79
C TYR A 101 -10.82 0.03 -4.57
N ASN A 102 -12.06 -0.43 -4.35
CA ASN A 102 -12.53 -1.71 -4.86
C ASN A 102 -13.51 -1.57 -6.03
N VAL A 103 -13.66 -2.66 -6.78
CA VAL A 103 -14.79 -2.88 -7.70
C VAL A 103 -15.59 -4.03 -7.11
N GLU A 104 -16.91 -3.85 -7.02
CA GLU A 104 -17.80 -4.86 -6.46
C GLU A 104 -17.79 -6.15 -7.29
N ASN A 105 -18.08 -7.28 -6.64
CA ASN A 105 -18.25 -8.60 -7.26
C ASN A 105 -16.99 -9.19 -7.95
N LEU A 106 -15.81 -8.61 -7.75
CA LEU A 106 -14.57 -9.30 -8.09
C LEU A 106 -14.37 -10.51 -7.17
N LYS A 107 -14.09 -11.67 -7.76
CA LYS A 107 -13.79 -12.89 -7.00
C LYS A 107 -12.60 -12.64 -6.07
N ALA A 108 -12.80 -12.90 -4.77
CA ALA A 108 -11.79 -12.67 -3.74
C ALA A 108 -11.25 -14.00 -3.20
N GLN A 109 -9.94 -14.23 -3.39
CA GLN A 109 -9.20 -15.34 -2.80
C GLN A 109 -7.71 -14.96 -2.72
N PRO A 110 -6.96 -15.45 -1.72
CA PRO A 110 -5.57 -15.05 -1.50
C PRO A 110 -4.58 -15.63 -2.53
N PHE A 111 -4.85 -16.84 -3.03
CA PHE A 111 -3.97 -17.54 -3.97
C PHE A 111 -4.74 -17.88 -5.25
N TRP A 112 -4.04 -17.77 -6.39
CA TRP A 112 -4.60 -18.02 -7.72
C TRP A 112 -3.69 -18.96 -8.50
N THR A 113 -4.28 -19.93 -9.21
CA THR A 113 -3.55 -20.74 -10.19
C THR A 113 -3.49 -20.03 -11.55
N LYS A 114 -2.57 -20.45 -12.44
CA LYS A 114 -2.44 -19.88 -13.79
C LYS A 114 -3.73 -19.98 -14.60
N GLU A 115 -4.52 -21.02 -14.38
CA GLU A 115 -5.78 -21.29 -15.08
C GLU A 115 -6.88 -20.38 -14.54
N GLN A 116 -6.90 -20.16 -13.22
CA GLN A 116 -7.88 -19.28 -12.58
C GLN A 116 -7.70 -17.81 -12.97
N THR A 117 -6.49 -17.37 -13.31
CA THR A 117 -6.25 -15.99 -13.78
C THR A 117 -6.65 -15.77 -15.23
N THR A 118 -6.89 -16.84 -16.01
CA THR A 118 -7.08 -16.81 -17.48
C THR A 118 -5.87 -16.36 -18.30
N TYR A 119 -4.73 -16.06 -17.66
CA TYR A 119 -3.51 -15.54 -18.29
C TYR A 119 -2.41 -16.59 -18.47
N SER A 120 -2.76 -17.88 -18.49
CA SER A 120 -1.78 -18.98 -18.47
C SER A 120 -0.74 -18.87 -19.59
N LYS A 121 -1.14 -18.41 -20.79
CA LYS A 121 -0.21 -18.21 -21.92
C LYS A 121 0.88 -17.18 -21.61
N ALA A 122 0.52 -16.03 -21.07
CA ALA A 122 1.47 -14.97 -20.72
C ALA A 122 2.36 -15.40 -19.55
N LEU A 123 1.79 -16.07 -18.54
CA LEU A 123 2.56 -16.59 -17.40
C LEU A 123 3.55 -17.68 -17.83
N ASN A 124 3.17 -18.55 -18.76
CA ASN A 124 4.09 -19.54 -19.34
C ASN A 124 5.19 -18.91 -20.21
N GLU A 125 4.98 -17.72 -20.78
CA GLU A 125 6.03 -16.97 -21.48
C GLU A 125 7.06 -16.43 -20.49
N LEU A 126 6.61 -15.90 -19.34
CA LEU A 126 7.52 -15.48 -18.26
C LEU A 126 8.33 -16.67 -17.73
N GLU A 127 7.69 -17.82 -17.49
CA GLU A 127 8.36 -19.03 -17.04
C GLU A 127 9.38 -19.57 -18.06
N ARG A 128 9.10 -19.50 -19.37
CA ARG A 128 10.05 -19.97 -20.39
C ARG A 128 11.28 -19.07 -20.52
N ASN A 129 11.14 -17.77 -20.27
CA ASN A 129 12.20 -16.78 -20.44
C ASN A 129 12.82 -16.30 -19.11
N TRP A 130 12.55 -17.00 -17.99
CA TRP A 130 12.94 -16.54 -16.65
C TRP A 130 14.45 -16.30 -16.50
N GLU A 131 15.30 -17.07 -17.19
CA GLU A 131 16.76 -16.92 -17.14
C GLU A 131 17.20 -15.59 -17.78
N GLN A 132 16.61 -15.22 -18.91
CA GLN A 132 16.90 -13.96 -19.59
C GLN A 132 16.40 -12.76 -18.77
N ILE A 133 15.20 -12.88 -18.18
CA ILE A 133 14.65 -11.87 -17.26
C ILE A 133 15.59 -11.66 -16.06
N LYS A 134 16.08 -12.76 -15.47
CA LYS A 134 17.05 -12.73 -14.37
C LYS A 134 18.36 -12.09 -14.80
N GLU A 135 18.89 -12.42 -15.96
CA GLU A 135 20.16 -11.87 -16.47
C GLU A 135 20.06 -10.35 -16.65
N GLU A 136 19.00 -9.87 -17.31
CA GLU A 136 18.72 -8.45 -17.49
C GLU A 136 18.58 -7.73 -16.13
N GLY A 137 17.86 -8.32 -15.18
CA GLY A 137 17.72 -7.80 -13.82
C GLY A 137 19.05 -7.72 -13.06
N LEU A 138 19.90 -8.74 -13.14
CA LEU A 138 21.23 -8.75 -12.51
C LEU A 138 22.17 -7.73 -13.14
N LYS A 139 22.08 -7.52 -14.46
CA LYS A 139 22.83 -6.48 -15.15
C LYS A 139 22.38 -5.09 -14.71
N ALA A 140 21.06 -4.86 -14.64
CA ALA A 140 20.50 -3.61 -14.13
C ALA A 140 20.90 -3.35 -12.67
N LEU A 141 20.98 -4.38 -11.83
CA LEU A 141 21.39 -4.26 -10.43
C LEU A 141 22.84 -3.78 -10.27
N LYS A 142 23.73 -4.18 -11.19
CA LYS A 142 25.13 -3.70 -11.21
C LYS A 142 25.23 -2.22 -11.56
N ALA A 143 24.28 -1.70 -12.35
CA ALA A 143 24.12 -0.27 -12.59
C ALA A 143 23.43 0.38 -11.38
N LYS A 144 24.24 0.73 -10.37
CA LYS A 144 23.82 1.18 -9.01
C LYS A 144 22.72 2.24 -8.94
N THR A 145 22.43 2.96 -10.02
CA THR A 145 21.45 4.06 -10.08
C THR A 145 20.05 3.65 -10.53
N LEU A 146 19.87 2.44 -11.07
CA LEU A 146 18.59 2.03 -11.65
C LEU A 146 17.59 1.55 -10.59
N PHE A 147 18.07 0.86 -9.58
CA PHE A 147 17.24 0.38 -8.47
C PHE A 147 16.97 1.50 -7.47
N GLN A 148 15.70 1.82 -7.26
CA GLN A 148 15.23 2.85 -6.33
C GLN A 148 14.76 2.23 -5.02
N ASN A 149 14.92 2.95 -3.92
CA ASN A 149 14.40 2.51 -2.63
C ASN A 149 12.87 2.41 -2.65
N GLU A 150 12.33 1.43 -1.93
CA GLU A 150 10.91 1.35 -1.62
C GLU A 150 10.46 2.63 -0.86
N THR A 151 9.26 3.16 -1.17
CA THR A 151 8.81 4.48 -0.67
C THR A 151 7.47 4.45 0.09
N GLU A 152 6.77 3.33 0.14
CA GLU A 152 5.48 3.15 0.80
C GLU A 152 5.61 2.80 2.30
N ASN A 153 6.83 2.87 2.86
CA ASN A 153 7.10 2.67 4.29
C ASN A 153 6.68 1.26 4.77
N LEU A 154 6.92 0.24 3.95
CA LEU A 154 6.51 -1.14 4.22
C LEU A 154 7.58 -1.95 4.96
N ARG A 155 8.81 -1.46 4.97
CA ARG A 155 9.96 -2.14 5.57
C ARG A 155 10.05 -1.87 7.08
N ASP A 156 10.32 -2.92 7.84
CA ASP A 156 10.71 -2.81 9.27
C ASP A 156 12.23 -2.58 9.39
N PHE A 157 13.05 -3.48 8.83
CA PHE A 157 14.51 -3.35 8.74
C PHE A 157 15.08 -3.85 7.41
N GLY A 158 16.33 -3.50 7.09
CA GLY A 158 17.07 -4.00 5.91
C GLY A 158 17.15 -3.03 4.73
N ASP A 159 17.53 -3.54 3.55
CA ASP A 159 17.50 -2.81 2.27
C ASP A 159 16.45 -3.44 1.35
N TRP A 160 15.59 -2.60 0.75
CA TRP A 160 14.57 -3.04 -0.21
C TRP A 160 14.49 -2.01 -1.33
N LYS A 161 14.77 -2.48 -2.55
CA LYS A 161 14.76 -1.68 -3.76
C LYS A 161 13.96 -2.34 -4.86
N GLN A 162 13.49 -1.52 -5.80
CA GLN A 162 12.74 -1.92 -6.98
C GLN A 162 13.27 -1.26 -8.25
N PHE A 163 12.98 -1.87 -9.39
CA PHE A 163 13.38 -1.40 -10.71
C PHE A 163 12.18 -1.50 -11.66
N ASP A 164 11.48 -0.39 -11.81
CA ASP A 164 10.17 -0.37 -12.47
C ASP A 164 10.28 -0.23 -13.98
N LEU A 165 9.70 -1.18 -14.71
CA LEU A 165 9.64 -1.18 -16.17
C LEU A 165 8.37 -0.48 -16.68
N PHE A 166 7.25 -0.68 -15.97
CA PHE A 166 5.96 -0.06 -16.24
C PHE A 166 5.36 0.40 -14.92
N MET A 167 4.85 1.63 -14.86
CA MET A 167 4.14 2.18 -13.70
C MET A 167 2.83 2.77 -14.16
N ARG A 168 1.72 2.42 -13.51
CA ARG A 168 0.38 2.91 -13.83
C ARG A 168 0.04 2.84 -15.34
N GLY A 169 0.48 1.78 -16.01
CA GLY A 169 0.27 1.55 -17.44
C GLY A 169 1.19 2.35 -18.38
N ILE A 170 2.25 2.97 -17.86
CA ILE A 170 3.21 3.78 -18.62
C ILE A 170 4.58 3.10 -18.63
N LYS A 171 5.15 2.92 -19.82
CA LYS A 171 6.49 2.33 -20.02
C LYS A 171 7.59 3.31 -19.61
N ASN A 172 8.52 2.87 -18.79
CA ASN A 172 9.78 3.57 -18.57
C ASN A 172 10.76 3.22 -19.69
N LYS A 173 10.98 4.17 -20.61
CA LYS A 173 11.84 3.96 -21.79
C LYS A 173 13.30 3.70 -21.44
N GLU A 174 13.82 4.38 -20.42
CA GLU A 174 15.22 4.26 -20.00
C GLU A 174 15.48 2.88 -19.38
N ASN A 175 14.61 2.46 -18.47
CA ASN A 175 14.70 1.15 -17.81
C ASN A 175 14.50 0.00 -18.83
N CYS A 176 13.55 0.15 -19.74
CA CYS A 176 13.34 -0.83 -20.81
C CYS A 176 14.45 -0.88 -21.85
N ALA A 177 15.22 0.20 -22.04
CA ALA A 177 16.41 0.14 -22.89
C ALA A 177 17.51 -0.73 -22.28
N GLN A 178 17.53 -0.88 -20.94
CA GLN A 178 18.45 -1.79 -20.23
C GLN A 178 17.95 -3.23 -20.16
N THR A 179 16.65 -3.42 -20.37
CA THR A 179 15.95 -4.72 -20.25
C THR A 179 15.03 -5.00 -21.46
N PRO A 180 15.56 -4.96 -22.70
CA PRO A 180 14.75 -5.03 -23.91
C PRO A 180 13.96 -6.33 -24.05
N ILE A 181 14.48 -7.47 -23.59
CA ILE A 181 13.80 -8.77 -23.68
C ILE A 181 12.62 -8.78 -22.72
N THR A 182 12.86 -8.43 -21.45
CA THR A 182 11.82 -8.40 -20.42
C THR A 182 10.71 -7.45 -20.80
N CYS A 183 11.05 -6.23 -21.25
CA CYS A 183 10.03 -5.29 -21.70
C CYS A 183 9.28 -5.77 -22.96
N GLY A 184 9.93 -6.48 -23.88
CA GLY A 184 9.27 -7.08 -25.04
C GLY A 184 8.23 -8.13 -24.64
N ILE A 185 8.54 -8.97 -23.64
CA ILE A 185 7.59 -9.96 -23.11
C ILE A 185 6.39 -9.25 -22.48
N ILE A 186 6.61 -8.25 -21.63
CA ILE A 186 5.52 -7.49 -21.00
C ILE A 186 4.71 -6.72 -22.06
N GLU A 187 5.34 -6.23 -23.13
CA GLU A 187 4.63 -5.57 -24.22
C GLU A 187 3.64 -6.48 -24.94
N SER A 188 3.96 -7.77 -25.04
CA SER A 188 3.05 -8.79 -25.58
C SER A 188 1.88 -9.14 -24.66
N PHE A 189 1.85 -8.61 -23.43
CA PHE A 189 0.82 -8.86 -22.42
C PHE A 189 0.07 -7.56 -22.05
N PRO A 190 -0.95 -7.16 -22.82
CA PRO A 190 -1.67 -5.89 -22.64
C PRO A 190 -2.21 -5.67 -21.22
N GLU A 191 -2.67 -6.74 -20.58
CA GLU A 191 -3.30 -6.71 -19.25
C GLU A 191 -2.31 -6.33 -18.15
N ALA A 192 -1.02 -6.67 -18.31
CA ALA A 192 0.05 -6.13 -17.46
C ALA A 192 0.50 -4.74 -17.93
N ARG A 193 0.80 -4.61 -19.24
CA ARG A 193 1.35 -3.39 -19.84
C ARG A 193 0.51 -2.14 -19.58
N THR A 194 -0.82 -2.28 -19.60
CA THR A 194 -1.78 -1.17 -19.50
C THR A 194 -2.44 -1.04 -18.13
N CYS A 195 -2.02 -1.85 -17.15
CA CYS A 195 -2.63 -1.86 -15.82
C CYS A 195 -2.35 -0.55 -15.07
N LYS A 196 -3.34 0.35 -15.05
CA LYS A 196 -3.25 1.66 -14.38
C LYS A 196 -3.22 1.58 -12.85
N ARG A 197 -3.64 0.44 -12.29
CA ARG A 197 -3.60 0.14 -10.85
C ARG A 197 -2.54 -0.94 -10.53
N GLY A 198 -1.55 -1.08 -11.40
CA GLY A 198 -0.38 -1.91 -11.18
C GLY A 198 0.65 -1.18 -10.32
N GLN A 199 1.92 -1.29 -10.71
CA GLN A 199 3.07 -0.76 -10.00
C GLN A 199 2.89 0.72 -9.64
N PRO A 200 3.21 1.11 -8.39
CA PRO A 200 2.94 2.43 -7.82
C PRO A 200 3.71 3.57 -8.49
#